data_AF-D5VG66-F1
#
_entry.id   AF-D5VG66-F1
#
_cell.length_a   1.000
_cell.length_b   1.000
_cell.length_c   1.000
_cell.angle_alpha   90.00
_cell.angle_beta   90.00
_cell.angle_gamma   90.00
#
_symmetry.space_group_name_H-M   'P 1'
#
loop_
_entity.id
_entity.type
_entity.pdbx_description
1 polymer ?
#
loop_
_entity_poly.entity_id
_entity_poly.type
_entity_poly.pdbx_seq_one_letter_code
_entity_poly.pdbx_strand_id
1 'polypeptide(L)'
;MTIKGSCVCGGVRFELFEPPALMGACHCSRCRKAGSAAYVYVRAEALHWLAGRALLTRYKPRPPFRFTRAFCKRCGTAFGDPETGRVVAIAASCLDDDPGVRATFHEYAPDEAPWAHGCEDAMFGPK
;
A
#
# COMPACT_ATOMS: atom_id res chain seq x y z
N MET A 1 14.74 10.54 9.69
CA MET A 1 14.60 9.08 9.88
C MET A 1 14.01 8.55 8.59
N THR A 2 14.55 7.48 8.01
CA THR A 2 14.06 6.92 6.74
C THR A 2 13.20 5.68 7.01
N ILE A 3 12.13 5.51 6.25
CA ILE A 3 11.27 4.32 6.27
C ILE A 3 11.55 3.54 5.00
N LYS A 4 12.00 2.30 5.14
CA LYS A 4 12.29 1.42 4.00
C LYS A 4 11.04 0.68 3.56
N GLY A 5 11.03 0.32 2.28
CA GLY A 5 10.02 -0.56 1.74
C GLY A 5 10.53 -1.38 0.57
N SER A 6 9.93 -2.55 0.41
CA SER A 6 10.30 -3.51 -0.61
C SER A 6 9.10 -4.34 -1.07
N CYS A 7 9.24 -4.97 -2.24
CA CYS A 7 8.33 -6.05 -2.62
C CYS A 7 8.78 -7.38 -2.00
N VAL A 8 7.87 -8.36 -1.87
CA VAL A 8 8.20 -9.65 -1.23
C VAL A 8 9.37 -10.42 -1.88
N CYS A 9 9.63 -10.20 -3.17
CA CYS A 9 10.78 -10.82 -3.84
C CYS A 9 12.08 -9.99 -3.76
N GLY A 10 12.10 -8.88 -3.02
CA GLY A 10 13.24 -7.96 -2.87
C GLY A 10 13.65 -7.18 -4.14
N GLY A 11 12.95 -7.38 -5.26
CA GLY A 11 13.33 -6.82 -6.56
C GLY A 11 13.09 -5.31 -6.67
N VAL A 12 12.00 -4.81 -6.06
CA VAL A 12 11.67 -3.39 -5.93
C VAL A 12 12.02 -2.95 -4.52
N ARG A 13 12.77 -1.86 -4.37
CA ARG A 13 13.15 -1.27 -3.08
C ARG A 13 13.06 0.25 -3.15
N PHE A 14 12.60 0.87 -2.08
CA PHE A 14 12.48 2.32 -1.94
C PHE A 14 12.70 2.78 -0.50
N GLU A 15 12.84 4.08 -0.32
CA GLU A 15 12.87 4.76 0.96
C GLU A 15 11.91 5.95 0.95
N LEU A 16 11.35 6.25 2.12
CA LEU A 16 10.64 7.49 2.42
C LEU A 16 11.52 8.34 3.33
N PHE A 17 11.87 9.55 2.90
CA PHE A 17 12.70 10.48 3.70
C PHE A 17 11.91 11.26 4.74
N GLU A 18 10.59 11.14 4.70
CA GLU A 18 9.66 11.82 5.59
C GLU A 18 8.56 10.83 6.03
N PRO A 19 8.03 10.97 7.25
CA PRO A 19 6.93 10.15 7.69
C PRO A 19 5.68 10.44 6.84
N PRO A 20 4.82 9.44 6.59
CA PRO A 20 3.54 9.69 5.94
C PRO A 20 2.67 10.65 6.75
N ALA A 21 1.89 11.47 6.04
CA ALA A 21 1.01 12.44 6.68
C ALA A 21 -0.24 11.80 7.30
N LEU A 22 -0.71 10.71 6.70
CA LEU A 22 -1.89 9.95 7.13
C LEU A 22 -1.84 8.52 6.60
N MET A 23 -2.61 7.65 7.25
CA MET A 23 -2.90 6.29 6.78
C MET A 23 -4.41 6.09 6.75
N GLY A 24 -4.90 5.40 5.73
CA GLY A 24 -6.32 5.06 5.59
C GLY A 24 -6.51 3.65 5.05
N ALA A 25 -7.66 3.06 5.35
CA ALA A 25 -8.08 1.76 4.82
C ALA A 25 -9.16 1.95 3.75
N CYS A 26 -8.99 1.36 2.57
CA CYS A 26 -9.99 1.38 1.50
C CYS A 26 -10.62 0.01 1.30
N HIS A 27 -11.94 -0.05 1.44
CA HIS A 27 -12.71 -1.29 1.43
C HIS A 27 -13.40 -1.58 0.12
N CYS A 28 -13.26 -0.74 -0.91
CA CYS A 28 -13.89 -1.00 -2.20
C CYS A 28 -13.40 -2.32 -2.82
N SER A 29 -14.23 -2.94 -3.69
CA SER A 29 -13.93 -4.24 -4.30
C SER A 29 -12.57 -4.30 -5.02
N ARG A 30 -12.08 -3.18 -5.55
CA ARG A 30 -10.77 -3.08 -6.20
C ARG A 30 -9.61 -3.19 -5.21
N CYS A 31 -9.70 -2.50 -4.07
CA CYS A 31 -8.67 -2.53 -3.03
C CYS A 31 -8.69 -3.88 -2.30
N ARG A 32 -9.87 -4.45 -2.04
CA ARG A 32 -9.99 -5.82 -1.49
C ARG A 32 -9.32 -6.86 -2.38
N LYS A 33 -9.57 -6.80 -3.70
CA LYS A 33 -8.94 -7.72 -4.68
C LYS A 33 -7.46 -7.44 -4.93
N ALA A 34 -6.96 -6.26 -4.54
CA ALA A 34 -5.57 -5.87 -4.74
C ALA A 34 -4.61 -6.48 -3.71
N GLY A 35 -5.12 -7.07 -2.63
CA GLY A 35 -4.30 -7.56 -1.52
C GLY A 35 -3.71 -6.42 -0.66
N SER A 36 -4.29 -5.22 -0.71
CA SER A 36 -3.92 -4.10 0.15
C SER A 36 -5.14 -3.26 0.49
N ALA A 37 -5.47 -3.23 1.78
CA ALA A 37 -6.52 -2.38 2.33
C ALA A 37 -5.94 -1.06 2.87
N ALA A 38 -4.77 -1.08 3.50
CA ALA A 38 -4.16 0.09 4.11
C ALA A 38 -3.15 0.79 3.17
N TYR A 39 -3.29 2.11 3.05
CA TYR A 39 -2.40 2.98 2.28
C TYR A 39 -1.88 4.10 3.18
N VAL A 40 -0.60 4.41 3.03
CA VAL A 40 0.01 5.62 3.58
C VAL A 40 0.09 6.69 2.49
N TYR A 41 -0.18 7.93 2.84
CA TYR A 41 -0.13 9.04 1.90
C TYR A 41 1.09 9.88 2.20
N VAL A 42 1.98 9.98 1.22
CA VAL A 42 3.29 10.63 1.33
C VAL A 42 3.42 11.69 0.24
N ARG A 43 4.24 12.72 0.49
CA ARG A 43 4.64 13.63 -0.58
C ARG A 43 5.43 12.84 -1.63
N ALA A 44 5.18 13.10 -2.91
CA ALA A 44 5.84 12.41 -4.00
C ALA A 44 7.38 12.58 -3.91
N GLU A 45 7.83 13.74 -3.46
CA GLU A 45 9.24 14.09 -3.31
C GLU A 45 9.93 13.34 -2.16
N ALA A 46 9.16 12.81 -1.20
CA ALA A 46 9.69 12.02 -0.11
C ALA A 46 10.00 10.57 -0.54
N LEU A 47 9.44 10.10 -1.66
CA LEU A 47 9.61 8.74 -2.18
C LEU A 47 10.84 8.63 -3.07
N HIS A 48 11.77 7.74 -2.71
CA HIS A 48 12.98 7.50 -3.49
C HIS A 48 13.17 6.02 -3.83
N TRP A 49 13.29 5.73 -5.11
CA TRP A 49 13.50 4.37 -5.61
C TRP A 49 14.97 3.98 -5.51
N LEU A 50 15.27 2.97 -4.71
CA LEU A 50 16.62 2.41 -4.58
C LEU A 50 16.92 1.37 -5.65
N ALA A 51 15.91 0.58 -6.04
CA ALA A 51 16.08 -0.47 -7.04
C ALA A 51 14.75 -0.89 -7.67
N GLY A 52 14.84 -1.42 -8.89
CA GLY A 52 13.75 -2.20 -9.48
C GLY A 52 12.50 -1.42 -9.87
N ARG A 53 12.56 -0.09 -10.00
CA ARG A 53 11.42 0.72 -10.48
C ARG A 53 10.81 0.17 -11.78
N ALA A 54 11.64 -0.36 -12.68
CA ALA A 54 11.21 -1.00 -13.95
C ALA A 54 10.46 -2.35 -13.77
N LEU A 55 10.42 -2.90 -12.56
CA LEU A 55 9.61 -4.07 -12.21
C LEU A 55 8.19 -3.68 -11.77
N LEU A 56 7.91 -2.40 -11.55
CA LEU A 56 6.55 -1.94 -11.33
C LEU A 56 5.79 -1.97 -12.65
N THR A 57 4.67 -2.67 -12.64
CA THR A 57 3.67 -2.58 -13.70
C THR A 57 2.41 -1.91 -13.16
N ARG A 58 1.60 -1.37 -14.08
CA ARG A 58 0.45 -0.53 -13.76
C ARG A 58 -0.83 -1.11 -14.32
N TYR A 59 -1.90 -1.00 -13.54
CA TYR A 59 -3.25 -1.29 -13.97
C TYR A 59 -4.10 -0.02 -13.89
N LYS A 60 -4.44 0.53 -15.05
CA LYS A 60 -5.28 1.73 -15.17
C LYS A 60 -6.72 1.41 -14.74
N PRO A 61 -7.37 2.31 -14.00
CA PRO A 61 -8.77 2.14 -13.66
C PRO A 61 -9.66 2.33 -14.89
N ARG A 62 -10.88 1.81 -14.82
CA ARG A 62 -11.99 2.19 -15.70
C ARG A 62 -12.95 3.07 -14.89
N PRO A 63 -13.69 4.00 -15.54
CA PRO A 63 -14.74 4.76 -14.86
C PRO A 63 -15.69 3.84 -14.07
N PRO A 64 -16.18 4.26 -12.89
CA PRO A 64 -15.98 5.58 -12.26
C PRO A 64 -14.66 5.72 -11.46
N PHE A 65 -13.81 4.68 -11.44
CA PHE A 65 -12.59 4.68 -10.64
C PHE A 65 -11.49 5.56 -11.26
N ARG A 66 -10.68 6.19 -10.40
CA ARG A 66 -9.65 7.17 -10.83
C ARG A 66 -8.22 6.79 -10.46
N PHE A 67 -8.02 5.96 -9.44
CA PHE A 67 -6.69 5.58 -8.96
C PHE A 67 -6.06 4.48 -9.81
N THR A 68 -4.83 4.72 -10.26
CA THR A 68 -4.00 3.71 -10.91
C THR A 68 -3.43 2.79 -9.86
N ARG A 69 -3.32 1.50 -10.17
CA ARG A 69 -2.62 0.56 -9.29
C ARG A 69 -1.25 0.25 -9.85
N ALA A 70 -0.25 0.24 -8.99
CA ALA A 70 1.07 -0.27 -9.26
C ALA A 70 1.33 -1.54 -8.42
N PHE A 71 2.03 -2.50 -9.01
CA PHE A 71 2.45 -3.72 -8.33
C PHE A 71 3.72 -4.28 -8.98
N CYS A 72 4.48 -5.06 -8.21
CA CYS A 72 5.65 -5.75 -8.75
C CYS A 72 5.20 -6.84 -9.74
N LYS A 73 5.65 -6.77 -10.99
CA LYS A 73 5.30 -7.73 -12.04
C LYS A 73 5.84 -9.15 -11.80
N ARG A 74 6.78 -9.32 -10.86
CA ARG A 74 7.38 -10.62 -10.53
C ARG A 74 6.63 -11.36 -9.42
N CYS A 75 6.21 -10.64 -8.38
CA CYS A 75 5.64 -11.25 -7.17
C CYS A 75 4.25 -10.75 -6.79
N GLY A 76 3.71 -9.76 -7.50
CA GLY A 76 2.36 -9.24 -7.24
C GLY A 76 2.21 -8.31 -6.05
N THR A 77 3.27 -8.04 -5.26
CA THR A 77 3.20 -7.07 -4.14
C THR A 77 2.62 -5.74 -4.63
N ALA A 78 1.55 -5.29 -3.98
CA ALA A 78 0.90 -4.02 -4.28
C ALA A 78 1.73 -2.84 -3.77
N PHE A 79 1.78 -1.76 -4.55
CA PHE A 79 2.47 -0.51 -4.19
C PHE A 79 1.53 0.69 -4.09
N GLY A 80 0.23 0.54 -4.40
CA GLY A 80 -0.71 1.66 -4.46
C GLY A 80 -0.58 2.46 -5.76
N ASP A 81 -0.57 3.79 -5.69
CA ASP A 81 -0.41 4.71 -6.82
C ASP A 81 0.79 5.64 -6.61
N PRO A 82 2.03 5.15 -6.76
CA PRO A 82 3.24 5.86 -6.34
C PRO A 82 3.71 6.97 -7.30
N GLU A 83 2.95 7.30 -8.34
CA GLU A 83 3.39 8.28 -9.37
C GLU A 83 2.32 9.31 -9.75
N THR A 84 1.13 9.28 -9.13
CA THR A 84 0.03 10.16 -9.53
C THR A 84 -0.14 11.30 -8.53
N GLY A 85 0.19 12.53 -8.94
CA GLY A 85 -0.01 13.75 -8.14
C GLY A 85 1.15 14.10 -7.20
N ARG A 86 0.95 15.14 -6.38
CA ARG A 86 1.94 15.62 -5.38
C ARG A 86 1.94 14.80 -4.09
N VAL A 87 0.82 14.12 -3.82
CA VAL A 87 0.67 13.18 -2.72
C VAL A 87 0.35 11.84 -3.35
N VAL A 88 1.17 10.84 -3.05
CA VAL A 88 1.04 9.49 -3.60
C VAL A 88 0.60 8.53 -2.51
N ALA A 89 -0.19 7.54 -2.91
CA ALA A 89 -0.65 6.48 -2.02
C ALA A 89 0.29 5.29 -2.14
N ILE A 90 0.95 4.92 -1.05
CA ILE A 90 1.81 3.74 -0.95
C ILE A 90 1.08 2.68 -0.14
N ALA A 91 0.97 1.46 -0.68
CA ALA A 91 0.39 0.35 0.07
C ALA A 91 1.24 0.07 1.32
N ALA A 92 0.63 0.05 2.51
CA ALA A 92 1.36 -0.20 3.75
C ALA A 92 2.03 -1.59 3.77
N SER A 93 1.50 -2.53 2.98
CA SER A 93 2.04 -3.89 2.84
C SER A 93 3.38 -4.00 2.10
N CYS A 94 3.90 -2.90 1.56
CA CYS A 94 5.25 -2.85 0.98
C CYS A 94 6.24 -2.03 1.82
N LEU A 95 5.87 -1.64 3.04
CA LEU A 95 6.79 -1.04 4.01
C LEU A 95 7.48 -2.15 4.79
N ASP A 96 8.80 -2.01 4.95
CA ASP A 96 9.63 -2.93 5.73
C ASP A 96 9.73 -2.47 7.20
N ASP A 97 9.57 -1.16 7.44
CA ASP A 97 9.63 -0.52 8.76
C ASP A 97 8.24 -0.04 9.23
N ASP A 98 8.04 0.13 10.54
CA ASP A 98 6.83 0.77 11.09
C ASP A 98 6.84 2.28 10.75
N PRO A 99 5.85 2.78 9.97
CA PRO A 99 5.80 4.20 9.61
C PRO A 99 5.36 5.11 10.77
N GLY A 100 5.03 4.57 11.95
CA GLY A 100 4.60 5.31 13.14
C GLY A 100 3.18 5.90 13.06
N VAL A 101 2.54 5.85 11.89
CA VAL A 101 1.15 6.23 11.68
C VAL A 101 0.24 5.00 11.69
N ARG A 102 -1.03 5.21 12.03
CA ARG A 102 -2.08 4.18 12.04
C ARG A 102 -3.25 4.65 11.20
N ALA A 103 -4.07 3.72 10.71
CA ALA A 103 -5.24 4.05 9.91
C ALA A 103 -6.20 4.95 10.73
N THR A 104 -6.52 6.13 10.22
CA THR A 104 -7.42 7.09 10.88
C THR A 104 -8.77 7.24 10.20
N PHE A 105 -8.95 6.61 9.03
CA PHE A 105 -10.21 6.61 8.29
C PHE A 105 -10.38 5.36 7.43
N HIS A 106 -11.64 5.04 7.16
CA HIS A 106 -12.07 3.90 6.36
C HIS A 106 -12.87 4.42 5.15
N GLU A 107 -12.31 4.33 3.95
CA GLU A 107 -13.03 4.61 2.71
C GLU A 107 -13.88 3.40 2.31
N TYR A 108 -15.09 3.66 1.83
CA TYR A 108 -16.05 2.60 1.48
C TYR A 108 -16.33 1.64 2.64
N ALA A 109 -16.35 2.11 3.89
CA ALA A 109 -16.56 1.26 5.07
C ALA A 109 -17.75 0.27 4.97
N PRO A 110 -18.90 0.61 4.35
CA PRO A 110 -19.98 -0.37 4.15
C PRO A 110 -19.61 -1.58 3.28
N ASP A 111 -18.55 -1.47 2.47
CA ASP A 111 -18.03 -2.53 1.60
C ASP A 111 -16.95 -3.39 2.28
N GLU A 112 -16.69 -3.18 3.58
CA GLU A 112 -15.72 -3.97 4.34
C GLU A 112 -15.99 -5.46 4.21
N ALA A 113 -14.91 -6.24 4.07
CA ALA A 113 -15.03 -7.67 3.89
C ALA A 113 -15.63 -8.31 5.16
N PRO A 114 -16.67 -9.17 5.04
CA PRO A 114 -17.25 -9.84 6.21
C PRO A 114 -16.24 -10.78 6.91
N TRP A 115 -15.22 -11.23 6.19
CA TRP A 115 -14.12 -12.05 6.72
C TRP A 115 -12.96 -11.25 7.33
N ALA A 116 -13.05 -9.91 7.41
CA ALA A 116 -12.03 -9.08 8.05
C ALA A 116 -12.11 -9.12 9.60
N HIS A 117 -13.23 -9.59 10.15
CA HIS A 117 -13.52 -9.60 11.58
C HIS A 117 -13.56 -11.02 12.15
N GLY A 118 -13.37 -11.17 13.46
CA GLY A 118 -13.63 -12.42 14.20
C GLY A 118 -12.45 -13.38 14.39
N CYS A 119 -11.20 -12.92 14.16
CA CYS A 119 -9.98 -13.73 14.36
C CYS A 119 -9.08 -13.19 15.49
N GLU A 120 -9.59 -12.28 16.33
CA GLU A 120 -8.79 -11.51 17.29
C GLU A 120 -8.06 -12.39 18.32
N ASP A 121 -8.63 -13.56 18.65
CA ASP A 121 -8.06 -14.51 19.61
C ASP A 121 -7.49 -15.79 18.97
N ALA A 122 -7.59 -15.94 17.64
CA ALA A 122 -7.17 -17.17 16.96
C ALA A 122 -5.74 -17.03 16.39
N MET A 123 -4.76 -17.43 17.19
CA MET A 123 -3.35 -17.46 16.77
C MET A 123 -2.95 -18.85 16.26
N PHE A 124 -2.39 -18.91 15.05
CA PHE A 124 -1.78 -20.13 14.49
C PHE A 124 -0.32 -19.87 14.13
N GLY A 125 0.61 -20.56 14.79
CA GLY A 125 2.06 -20.43 14.56
C GLY A 125 2.85 -20.44 15.88
N PRO A 126 4.17 -20.66 15.83
CA PRO A 126 5.03 -20.49 17.01
C PRO A 126 5.01 -19.02 17.45
N LYS A 127 4.97 -18.80 18.78
CA LYS A 127 5.22 -17.48 19.38
C LYS A 127 6.62 -16.98 19.06
#